data_AF-A0A497VFX2-F1
#
_entry.id   AF-A0A497VFX2-F1
#
_cell.length_a   1.000
_cell.length_b   1.000
_cell.length_c   1.000
_cell.angle_alpha   90.00
_cell.angle_beta   90.00
_cell.angle_gamma   90.00
#
_symmetry.space_group_name_H-M   'P 1'
#
loop_
_entity.id
_entity.type
_entity.pdbx_description
1 polymer ?
#
loop_
_entity_poly.entity_id
_entity_poly.type
_entity_poly.pdbx_seq_one_letter_code
_entity_poly.pdbx_strand_id
1 'polypeptide(L)'
;MDFFYFLLFPETGFAIVYQQKNTVQIITADTLESPVFTINKTKNMEHILVKGIINSLIFSGVGIFVLIIGYLILEKMTPENTWKEIVNNKNVALAIVFGAFIIGISIIISAAIHG
;
A
#
# COMPACT_ATOMS: atom_id res chain seq x y z
N MET A 1 -16.17 -29.97 -3.42
CA MET A 1 -17.40 -30.45 -4.08
C MET A 1 -17.70 -29.45 -5.16
N ASP A 2 -17.62 -29.88 -6.42
CA ASP A 2 -17.95 -29.03 -7.56
C ASP A 2 -19.48 -28.89 -7.59
N PHE A 3 -19.99 -27.65 -7.53
CA PHE A 3 -21.42 -27.38 -7.54
C PHE A 3 -21.92 -27.29 -8.99
N PHE A 4 -23.04 -27.97 -9.28
CA PHE A 4 -23.69 -27.99 -10.60
C PHE A 4 -25.11 -27.42 -10.48
N TYR A 5 -25.43 -26.41 -11.28
CA TYR A 5 -26.77 -25.83 -11.35
C TYR A 5 -27.29 -25.87 -12.79
N PHE A 6 -28.57 -26.23 -12.93
CA PHE A 6 -29.27 -26.16 -14.22
C PHE A 6 -30.03 -24.82 -14.30
N LEU A 7 -29.69 -24.00 -15.29
CA LEU A 7 -30.42 -22.78 -15.64
C LEU A 7 -31.28 -23.02 -16.88
N LEU A 8 -32.52 -22.51 -16.87
CA LEU A 8 -33.42 -22.55 -18.02
C LEU A 8 -33.34 -21.19 -18.75
N PHE A 9 -32.86 -21.20 -20.00
CA PHE A 9 -32.86 -20.04 -20.88
C PHE A 9 -34.05 -20.12 -21.86
N PRO A 10 -34.86 -19.07 -21.99
CA PRO A 10 -36.07 -19.09 -22.83
C PRO A 10 -35.78 -19.21 -24.34
N GLU A 11 -34.57 -18.85 -24.78
CA GLU A 11 -34.17 -18.83 -26.20
C GLU A 11 -33.35 -20.07 -26.62
N THR A 12 -32.63 -20.72 -25.70
CA THR A 12 -31.63 -21.78 -26.01
C THR A 12 -31.79 -23.07 -25.18
N GLY A 13 -32.81 -23.16 -24.31
CA GLY A 13 -33.08 -24.36 -23.51
C GLY A 13 -32.27 -24.43 -22.22
N PHE A 14 -31.89 -25.63 -21.80
CA PHE A 14 -31.18 -25.84 -20.54
C PHE A 14 -29.67 -25.59 -20.67
N ALA A 15 -29.08 -24.96 -19.67
CA ALA A 15 -27.64 -24.80 -19.54
C ALA A 15 -27.15 -25.32 -18.18
N ILE A 16 -25.97 -25.91 -18.19
CA ILE A 16 -25.27 -26.42 -17.03
C ILE A 16 -24.21 -25.40 -16.63
N VAL A 17 -24.33 -24.89 -15.41
CA VAL A 17 -23.28 -24.08 -14.79
C VAL A 17 -22.53 -24.97 -13.82
N TYR A 18 -21.22 -25.09 -14.01
CA TYR A 18 -20.34 -25.80 -13.09
C TYR A 18 -19.19 -24.90 -12.64
N GLN A 19 -18.82 -25.06 -11.37
CA GLN A 19 -17.71 -24.36 -10.75
C GLN A 19 -16.58 -25.36 -10.48
N GLN A 20 -15.40 -25.08 -11.01
CA GLN A 20 -14.22 -25.93 -10.84
C GLN A 20 -13.04 -25.11 -10.33
N LYS A 21 -12.64 -25.34 -9.06
CA LYS A 21 -11.52 -24.71 -8.30
C LYS A 21 -11.45 -23.18 -8.36
N ASN A 22 -11.17 -22.63 -9.53
CA ASN A 22 -10.92 -21.23 -9.78
C ASN A 22 -11.62 -20.73 -11.06
N THR A 23 -12.52 -21.50 -11.66
CA THR A 23 -13.31 -21.09 -12.82
C THR A 23 -14.80 -21.39 -12.63
N VAL A 24 -15.66 -20.54 -13.19
CA VAL A 24 -17.09 -20.79 -13.37
C VAL A 24 -17.34 -20.90 -14.87
N GLN A 25 -17.90 -22.02 -15.32
CA GLN A 25 -18.15 -22.30 -16.73
C GLN A 25 -19.65 -22.50 -16.96
N ILE A 26 -20.17 -21.89 -18.02
CA ILE A 26 -21.54 -22.06 -18.48
C ILE A 26 -21.49 -22.83 -19.81
N ILE A 27 -22.06 -24.04 -19.81
CA ILE A 27 -22.20 -24.88 -21.01
C ILE A 27 -23.69 -25.00 -21.32
N THR A 28 -24.11 -24.68 -22.54
CA THR A 28 -25.47 -24.97 -23.00
C THR A 28 -25.56 -26.45 -23.41
N ALA A 29 -26.70 -27.11 -23.17
CA ALA A 29 -26.85 -28.56 -23.37
C ALA A 29 -26.69 -29.05 -24.82
N ASP A 30 -26.77 -28.14 -25.80
CA ASP A 30 -26.52 -28.39 -27.22
C ASP A 30 -25.02 -28.38 -27.58
N THR A 31 -24.20 -27.65 -26.82
CA THR A 31 -22.77 -27.44 -27.10
C THR A 31 -21.84 -28.12 -26.08
N LEU A 32 -22.18 -29.31 -25.58
CA LEU A 32 -21.43 -30.07 -24.54
C LEU A 32 -19.92 -30.27 -24.81
N GLU A 33 -19.43 -29.87 -25.99
CA GLU A 33 -18.04 -29.89 -26.42
C GLU A 33 -17.26 -28.61 -26.07
N SER A 34 -17.91 -27.46 -25.83
CA SER A 34 -17.21 -26.21 -25.47
C SER A 34 -18.00 -25.28 -24.53
N PRO A 35 -17.33 -24.68 -23.53
CA PRO A 35 -17.96 -23.72 -22.63
C PRO A 35 -18.23 -22.40 -23.34
N VAL A 36 -19.49 -21.95 -23.31
CA VAL A 36 -19.93 -20.67 -23.89
C VAL A 36 -19.27 -19.50 -23.15
N PHE A 37 -19.07 -19.64 -21.84
CA PHE A 37 -18.45 -18.59 -21.03
C PHE A 37 -17.62 -19.19 -19.89
N THR A 38 -16.37 -18.74 -19.75
CA THR A 38 -15.45 -19.15 -18.68
C THR A 38 -15.01 -17.93 -17.87
N ILE A 39 -15.45 -17.85 -16.62
CA ILE A 39 -14.97 -16.85 -15.66
C ILE A 39 -13.82 -17.42 -14.85
N ASN A 40 -12.64 -16.82 -14.95
CA ASN A 40 -11.52 -17.11 -14.06
C ASN A 40 -11.65 -16.28 -12.78
N LYS A 41 -11.66 -16.95 -11.62
CA LYS A 41 -11.55 -16.35 -10.29
C LYS A 41 -10.07 -16.04 -10.06
N THR A 42 -9.73 -14.79 -9.77
CA THR A 42 -8.31 -14.38 -9.65
C THR A 42 -7.78 -14.67 -8.25
N LYS A 43 -6.89 -15.67 -8.10
CA LYS A 43 -6.24 -16.06 -6.83
C LYS A 43 -5.05 -15.15 -6.44
N ASN A 44 -4.80 -14.07 -7.19
CA ASN A 44 -3.61 -13.24 -7.02
C ASN A 44 -3.68 -12.22 -5.87
N MET A 45 -4.80 -12.11 -5.15
CA MET A 45 -4.95 -11.07 -4.11
C MET A 45 -3.95 -11.22 -2.94
N GLU A 46 -3.58 -12.45 -2.58
CA GLU A 46 -2.64 -12.75 -1.48
C GLU A 46 -1.24 -12.14 -1.75
N HIS A 47 -0.72 -12.31 -2.97
CA HIS A 47 0.63 -11.84 -3.32
C HIS A 47 0.73 -10.32 -3.44
N ILE A 48 -0.38 -9.65 -3.80
CA ILE A 48 -0.41 -8.20 -3.95
C ILE A 48 -0.41 -7.54 -2.57
N LEU A 49 -1.14 -8.11 -1.61
CA LEU A 49 -1.15 -7.65 -0.22
C LEU A 49 0.22 -7.82 0.45
N VAL A 50 0.85 -9.00 0.30
CA VAL A 50 2.17 -9.26 0.89
C VAL A 50 3.23 -8.30 0.30
N LYS A 51 3.20 -8.04 -1.01
CA LYS A 51 4.10 -7.05 -1.63
C LYS A 51 3.86 -5.62 -1.12
N GLY A 52 2.60 -5.22 -0.96
CA GLY A 52 2.24 -3.90 -0.43
C GLY A 52 2.77 -3.69 0.99
N ILE A 53 2.56 -4.68 1.87
CA ILE A 53 3.02 -4.63 3.26
C ILE A 53 4.55 -4.54 3.35
N ILE A 54 5.28 -5.32 2.54
CA ILE A 54 6.75 -5.28 2.49
C ILE A 54 7.25 -3.87 2.11
N ASN A 55 6.64 -3.24 1.10
CA ASN A 55 7.06 -1.91 0.65
C ASN A 55 6.81 -0.84 1.72
N SER A 56 5.64 -0.86 2.36
CA SER A 56 5.30 0.10 3.43
C SER A 56 6.26 -0.02 4.63
N LEU A 57 6.68 -1.25 4.96
CA LEU A 57 7.61 -1.48 6.07
C LEU A 57 9.00 -0.91 5.78
N ILE A 58 9.47 -1.06 4.53
CA ILE A 58 10.76 -0.51 4.08
C ILE A 58 10.73 1.02 4.13
N PHE A 59 9.68 1.65 3.58
CA PHE A 59 9.55 3.11 3.59
C PHE A 59 9.41 3.69 5.01
N SER A 60 8.66 3.03 5.90
CA SER A 60 8.58 3.42 7.30
C SER A 60 9.94 3.35 7.99
N GLY A 61 10.74 2.31 7.70
CA GLY A 61 12.09 2.16 8.24
C GLY A 61 13.03 3.28 7.78
N VAL A 62 12.97 3.64 6.48
CA VAL A 62 13.76 4.75 5.93
C VAL A 62 13.37 6.08 6.59
N GLY A 63 12.08 6.36 6.77
CA GLY A 63 11.63 7.60 7.43
C GLY A 63 12.14 7.72 8.88
N ILE A 64 12.07 6.63 9.65
CA ILE A 64 12.60 6.57 11.03
C ILE A 64 14.12 6.78 11.05
N PHE A 65 14.84 6.15 10.13
CA PHE A 65 16.30 6.27 10.07
C PHE A 65 16.75 7.71 9.83
N VAL A 66 16.07 8.42 8.92
CA VAL A 66 16.38 9.82 8.64
C VAL A 66 15.97 10.73 9.80
N LEU A 67 14.87 10.45 10.52
CA LEU A 67 14.50 11.16 11.75
C LEU A 67 15.59 11.08 12.82
N ILE A 68 16.15 9.90 13.04
CA ILE A 68 17.23 9.68 14.01
C ILE A 68 18.48 10.48 13.61
N ILE A 69 18.88 10.42 12.33
CA ILE A 69 20.03 11.19 11.84
C ILE A 69 19.80 12.69 12.02
N GLY A 70 18.61 13.19 11.68
CA GLY A 70 18.26 14.59 11.89
C GLY A 70 18.37 14.99 13.36
N TYR A 71 17.81 14.19 14.26
CA TYR A 71 17.89 14.44 15.70
C TYR A 71 19.34 14.52 16.21
N LEU A 72 20.19 13.57 15.80
CA LEU A 72 21.61 13.57 16.19
C LEU A 72 22.37 14.79 15.67
N ILE A 73 22.08 15.22 14.44
CA ILE A 73 22.67 16.44 13.88
C ILE A 73 22.23 17.66 14.69
N LEU A 74 20.95 17.74 15.07
CA LEU A 74 20.42 18.87 15.82
C LEU A 74 21.00 18.94 17.23
N GLU A 75 21.10 17.80 17.92
CA GLU A 75 21.72 17.70 19.24
C GLU A 75 23.20 18.13 19.18
N LYS A 76 23.91 17.75 18.12
CA LYS A 76 25.33 18.12 17.93
C LYS A 76 25.54 19.57 17.49
N MET A 77 24.61 20.15 16.73
CA MET A 77 24.66 21.56 16.35
C MET A 77 24.18 22.49 17.47
N THR A 78 23.42 21.95 18.43
CA THR A 78 22.86 22.72 19.55
C THR A 78 23.34 22.21 20.91
N PRO A 79 24.66 22.19 21.17
CA PRO A 79 25.16 21.96 22.51
C PRO A 79 24.98 23.28 23.28
N GLU A 80 24.24 23.22 24.38
CA GLU A 80 23.81 24.33 25.25
C GLU A 80 22.41 24.90 24.96
N ASN A 81 21.76 25.36 26.03
CA ASN A 81 20.31 25.64 26.14
C ASN A 81 19.74 26.44 24.95
N THR A 82 19.31 25.74 23.90
CA THR A 82 18.72 26.28 22.65
C THR A 82 17.66 27.33 22.94
N TRP A 83 16.82 27.04 23.92
CA TRP A 83 15.74 27.92 24.37
C TRP A 83 16.26 29.23 24.97
N LYS A 84 17.32 29.15 25.78
CA LYS A 84 17.94 30.31 26.43
C LYS A 84 18.66 31.18 25.39
N GLU A 85 19.25 30.57 24.37
CA GLU A 85 19.96 31.31 23.32
C GLU A 85 19.04 31.98 22.31
N ILE A 86 17.93 31.34 21.95
CA ILE A 86 16.91 31.94 21.07
C ILE A 86 16.18 33.09 21.80
N VAL A 87 15.78 32.88 23.07
CA VAL A 87 14.97 33.84 23.81
C VAL A 87 15.81 34.96 24.44
N ASN A 88 16.89 34.64 25.16
CA ASN A 88 17.68 35.64 25.87
C ASN A 88 18.78 36.25 24.99
N ASN A 89 19.45 35.44 24.17
CA ASN A 89 20.56 35.90 23.34
C ASN A 89 20.12 36.36 21.94
N LYS A 90 18.82 36.21 21.61
CA LYS A 90 18.22 36.54 20.30
C LYS A 90 19.04 36.00 19.13
N ASN A 91 19.57 34.77 19.27
CA ASN A 91 20.39 34.19 18.23
C ASN A 91 19.51 33.75 17.04
N VAL A 92 19.35 34.67 16.08
CA VAL A 92 18.56 34.45 14.86
C VAL A 92 19.12 33.32 14.01
N ALA A 93 20.45 33.11 14.02
CA ALA A 93 21.07 32.02 13.28
C ALA A 93 20.56 30.66 13.77
N LEU A 94 20.44 30.49 15.09
CA LEU A 94 19.90 29.26 15.68
C LEU A 94 18.42 29.06 15.34
N ALA A 95 17.62 30.13 15.35
CA ALA A 95 16.21 30.07 14.97
C ALA A 95 16.02 29.66 13.49
N ILE A 96 16.86 30.16 12.58
CA ILE A 96 16.83 29.80 11.16
C ILE A 96 17.19 28.32 10.96
N VAL A 97 18.24 27.83 11.64
CA VAL A 97 18.63 26.41 11.57
C VAL A 97 17.51 25.52 12.09
N PHE A 98 16.86 25.90 13.19
CA PHE A 98 15.73 25.15 13.75
C PHE A 98 14.52 25.14 12.81
N GLY A 99 14.22 26.27 12.16
CA GLY A 99 13.16 26.36 11.15
C GLY A 99 13.45 25.49 9.93
N ALA A 100 14.67 25.53 9.40
CA ALA A 100 15.10 24.69 8.28
C ALA A 100 15.04 23.20 8.64
N PHE A 101 15.35 22.84 9.88
CA PHE A 101 15.26 21.47 10.36
C PHE A 101 13.83 20.92 10.37
N ILE A 102 12.88 21.71 10.90
CA ILE A 102 11.45 21.33 10.91
C ILE A 102 10.92 21.13 9.49
N ILE A 103 11.32 22.00 8.55
CA ILE A 103 10.95 21.86 7.13
C ILE A 103 11.56 20.59 6.54
N GLY A 104 12.84 20.32 6.81
CA GLY A 104 13.53 19.12 6.34
C GLY A 104 12.81 17.85 6.77
N ILE A 105 12.48 17.72 8.06
CA ILE A 105 11.72 16.57 8.59
C ILE A 105 10.34 16.46 7.93
N SER A 106 9.63 17.59 7.76
CA SER A 106 8.30 17.59 7.16
C SER A 106 8.32 17.03 5.72
N ILE A 107 9.34 17.38 4.93
CA ILE A 107 9.51 16.88 3.56
C ILE A 107 9.81 15.38 3.56
N ILE A 108 10.66 14.90 4.47
CA ILE A 108 11.00 13.48 4.59
C ILE A 108 9.75 12.66 4.94
N ILE A 109 8.94 13.12 5.90
CA ILE A 109 7.69 12.46 6.28
C ILE A 109 6.72 12.46 5.08
N SER A 110 6.59 13.56 4.36
CA SER A 110 5.74 13.65 3.17
C SER A 110 6.18 12.67 2.08
N ALA A 111 7.48 12.57 1.81
CA ALA A 111 8.05 11.64 0.84
C ALA A 111 7.90 10.18 1.27
N ALA A 112 7.93 9.89 2.57
CA ALA A 112 7.69 8.54 3.09
C ALA A 112 6.22 8.11 2.99
N ILE A 113 5.27 9.06 3.02
CA ILE A 113 3.83 8.79 2.90
C ILE A 113 3.38 8.72 1.44
N HIS A 114 3.97 9.52 0.55
CA HIS A 114 3.64 9.55 -0.89
C HIS A 114 4.49 8.59 -1.75
N GLY A 115 5.47 7.90 -1.16
CA GLY A 115 6.35 6.93 -1.81
C GLY A 115 5.79 5.51 -1.88
#